data_AF-A0A377NCD3-F1
#
_entry.id   AF-A0A377NCD3-F1
#
_cell.length_a   1.000
_cell.length_b   1.000
_cell.length_c   1.000
_cell.angle_alpha   90.00
_cell.angle_beta   90.00
_cell.angle_gamma   90.00
#
_symmetry.space_group_name_H-M   'P 1'
#
loop_
_entity.id
_entity.type
_entity.pdbx_description
1 polymer ?
#
loop_
_entity_poly.entity_id
_entity_poly.type
_entity_poly.pdbx_seq_one_letter_code
_entity_poly.pdbx_strand_id
1 'polypeptide(L)'
;MSVQFIGMIGHRLASEIIPATGPIFDKKYIADFAKAHEDAGFDRILVAYASDQPDAFLVTAHAGANTSRIHFLLAHRPRVCCPDPRGAQTGDP
;
A
#
# COMPACT_ATOMS: atom_id res chain seq x y z
N MET A 1 9.97 11.00 -24.98
CA MET A 1 9.51 10.50 -23.66
C MET A 1 8.11 9.95 -23.83
N SER A 2 7.82 8.73 -23.37
CA SER A 2 6.47 8.15 -23.36
C SER A 2 5.67 8.65 -22.15
N VAL A 3 4.36 8.84 -22.33
CA VAL A 3 3.42 9.15 -21.24
C VAL A 3 3.21 7.89 -20.40
N GLN A 4 3.15 8.03 -19.08
CA GLN A 4 2.81 6.95 -18.15
C GLN A 4 1.49 7.26 -17.44
N PHE A 5 0.61 6.27 -17.36
CA PHE A 5 -0.65 6.34 -16.62
C PHE A 5 -0.47 5.68 -15.25
N ILE A 6 -0.77 6.44 -14.21
CA ILE A 6 -0.61 6.00 -12.82
C ILE A 6 -1.97 6.07 -12.14
N GLY A 7 -2.44 4.93 -11.63
CA GLY A 7 -3.64 4.84 -10.81
C GLY A 7 -3.31 4.91 -9.33
N MET A 8 -4.30 5.12 -8.47
CA MET A 8 -4.16 5.05 -7.02
C MET A 8 -5.07 3.96 -6.49
N ILE A 9 -4.56 3.08 -5.63
CA ILE A 9 -5.34 2.00 -5.04
C ILE A 9 -5.85 2.33 -3.65
N GLY A 10 -7.12 2.00 -3.42
CA GLY A 10 -7.74 1.99 -2.10
C GLY A 10 -7.69 0.59 -1.47
N HIS A 11 -7.56 0.56 -0.15
CA HIS A 11 -7.68 -0.64 0.68
C HIS A 11 -9.12 -1.18 0.89
N ARG A 12 -10.15 -0.38 0.59
CA ARG A 12 -11.59 -0.71 0.66
C ARG A 12 -12.39 0.28 -0.17
N LEU A 13 -13.65 -0.04 -0.44
CA LEU A 13 -14.57 0.85 -1.15
C LEU A 13 -14.93 2.07 -0.29
N ALA A 14 -14.36 3.22 -0.64
CA ALA A 14 -14.64 4.52 -0.04
C ALA A 14 -14.36 5.64 -1.05
N SER A 15 -15.08 6.74 -0.93
CA SER A 15 -14.86 7.98 -1.70
C SER A 15 -15.31 9.17 -0.85
N GLU A 16 -15.04 10.39 -1.30
CA GLU A 16 -15.49 11.62 -0.63
C GLU A 16 -17.02 11.65 -0.41
N ILE A 17 -17.77 11.02 -1.31
CA ILE A 17 -19.24 10.91 -1.25
C ILE A 17 -19.73 9.51 -0.87
N ILE A 18 -18.84 8.52 -0.74
CA ILE A 18 -19.19 7.13 -0.42
C ILE A 18 -18.57 6.79 0.94
N PRO A 19 -19.39 6.61 1.99
CA PRO A 19 -18.90 6.17 3.30
C PRO A 19 -18.10 4.88 3.19
N ALA A 20 -17.00 4.78 3.93
CA ALA A 20 -16.18 3.59 3.92
C ALA A 20 -16.97 2.39 4.45
N THR A 21 -17.01 1.31 3.66
CA THR A 21 -17.73 0.08 4.01
C THR A 21 -16.79 -1.11 4.04
N GLY A 22 -17.13 -2.12 4.84
CA GLY A 22 -16.35 -3.34 4.96
C GLY A 22 -15.14 -3.25 5.89
N PRO A 23 -14.31 -4.30 5.92
CA PRO A 23 -13.13 -4.35 6.76
C PRO A 23 -12.10 -3.30 6.31
N ILE A 24 -11.28 -2.82 7.26
CA ILE A 24 -10.17 -1.90 6.96
C ILE A 24 -9.22 -2.52 5.92
N PHE A 25 -9.00 -3.85 5.96
CA PHE A 25 -8.21 -4.56 4.96
C PHE A 25 -9.08 -5.54 4.17
N ASP A 26 -9.63 -5.07 3.04
CA ASP A 26 -10.41 -5.93 2.14
C ASP A 26 -9.52 -6.55 1.06
N LYS A 27 -9.13 -7.80 1.30
CA LYS A 27 -8.28 -8.60 0.38
C LYS A 27 -8.87 -8.74 -1.01
N LYS A 28 -10.20 -8.88 -1.11
CA LYS A 28 -10.88 -9.08 -2.39
C LYS A 28 -10.90 -7.77 -3.16
N TYR A 29 -11.26 -6.69 -2.48
CA TYR A 29 -11.25 -5.36 -3.08
C TYR A 29 -9.86 -4.98 -3.60
N ILE A 30 -8.80 -5.17 -2.81
CA ILE A 30 -7.42 -4.87 -3.21
C ILE A 30 -7.01 -5.67 -4.45
N ALA A 31 -7.30 -6.97 -4.49
CA ALA A 31 -6.95 -7.82 -5.64
C ALA A 31 -7.73 -7.43 -6.90
N ASP A 32 -9.04 -7.22 -6.78
CA ASP A 32 -9.89 -6.85 -7.91
C ASP A 32 -9.52 -5.47 -8.46
N PHE A 33 -9.22 -4.51 -7.59
CA PHE A 33 -8.84 -3.16 -7.99
C PHE A 33 -7.47 -3.14 -8.69
N ALA A 34 -6.51 -3.93 -8.21
CA ALA A 34 -5.20 -4.06 -8.84
C ALA A 34 -5.30 -4.71 -10.23
N LYS A 35 -6.11 -5.76 -10.36
CA LYS A 35 -6.39 -6.39 -11.66
C LYS A 35 -7.09 -5.44 -12.63
N ALA A 36 -8.07 -4.68 -12.16
CA ALA A 36 -8.76 -3.70 -13.00
C ALA A 36 -7.79 -2.65 -13.58
N HIS A 37 -6.76 -2.23 -12.82
CA HIS A 37 -5.73 -1.32 -13.32
C HIS A 37 -4.80 -1.99 -14.34
N GLU A 38 -4.42 -3.24 -14.10
CA GLU A 38 -3.61 -4.02 -15.03
C GLU A 38 -4.35 -4.31 -16.35
N ASP A 39 -5.65 -4.58 -16.29
CA ASP A 39 -6.51 -4.81 -17.46
C ASP A 39 -6.80 -3.53 -18.22
N ALA A 40 -6.91 -2.39 -17.52
CA ALA A 40 -7.06 -1.07 -18.13
C ALA A 40 -5.76 -0.51 -18.75
N GLY A 41 -4.62 -1.21 -18.59
CA GLY A 41 -3.36 -0.83 -19.20
C GLY A 41 -2.61 0.28 -18.45
N PHE A 42 -2.80 0.42 -17.14
CA PHE A 42 -2.00 1.33 -16.33
C PHE A 42 -0.56 0.82 -16.20
N ASP A 43 0.40 1.74 -16.25
CA ASP A 43 1.81 1.40 -16.07
C ASP A 43 2.12 1.11 -14.59
N ARG A 44 1.53 1.90 -13.69
CA ARG A 44 1.81 1.83 -12.25
C ARG A 44 0.60 2.09 -11.37
N ILE A 45 0.61 1.52 -10.17
CA ILE A 45 -0.34 1.80 -9.10
C ILE A 45 0.38 2.45 -7.92
N LEU A 46 -0.12 3.60 -7.47
CA LEU A 46 0.28 4.28 -6.25
C LEU A 46 -0.50 3.72 -5.04
N VAL A 47 0.23 3.23 -4.06
CA VAL A 47 -0.29 2.78 -2.77
C VAL A 47 0.00 3.87 -1.74
N ALA A 48 -1.05 4.58 -1.33
CA ALA A 48 -0.94 5.66 -0.37
C ALA A 48 -0.69 5.13 1.05
N TYR A 49 0.13 5.86 1.82
CA TYR A 49 0.42 5.57 3.22
C TYR A 49 -0.19 6.65 4.11
N ALA A 50 -1.03 6.25 5.06
CA ALA A 50 -1.57 7.11 6.10
C ALA A 50 -1.74 6.34 7.41
N SER A 51 -1.76 7.05 8.54
CA SER A 51 -1.75 6.43 9.89
C SER A 51 -3.06 5.73 10.27
N ASP A 52 -4.14 6.07 9.60
CA ASP A 52 -5.48 5.51 9.75
C ASP A 52 -5.77 4.35 8.77
N GLN A 53 -4.77 3.99 7.96
CA GLN A 53 -4.86 2.98 6.92
C GLN A 53 -4.05 1.73 7.28
N PRO A 54 -4.37 0.57 6.69
CA PRO A 54 -3.58 -0.64 6.86
C PRO A 54 -2.18 -0.44 6.28
N ASP A 55 -1.25 -1.28 6.74
CA ASP A 55 0.13 -1.22 6.30
C ASP A 55 0.25 -1.29 4.76
N ALA A 56 0.87 -0.27 4.19
CA ALA A 56 0.98 -0.12 2.74
C ALA A 56 1.83 -1.23 2.10
N PHE A 57 2.79 -1.81 2.83
CA PHE A 57 3.57 -2.94 2.32
C PHE A 57 2.72 -4.19 2.20
N LEU A 58 1.86 -4.48 3.19
CA LEU A 58 0.92 -5.60 3.11
C LEU A 58 -0.10 -5.44 1.98
N VAL A 59 -0.63 -4.23 1.79
CA VAL A 59 -1.53 -3.93 0.66
C VAL A 59 -0.82 -4.17 -0.66
N THR A 60 0.41 -3.66 -0.80
CA THR A 60 1.22 -3.79 -2.03
C THR A 60 1.61 -5.24 -2.30
N ALA A 61 2.03 -5.98 -1.27
CA ALA A 61 2.39 -7.38 -1.40
C ALA A 61 1.18 -8.23 -1.83
N HIS A 62 0.01 -7.98 -1.24
CA HIS A 62 -1.22 -8.69 -1.62
C HIS A 62 -1.68 -8.33 -3.04
N ALA A 63 -1.63 -7.05 -3.41
CA ALA A 63 -1.94 -6.62 -4.77
C ALA A 63 -0.98 -7.23 -5.80
N GLY A 64 0.33 -7.17 -5.55
CA GLY A 64 1.36 -7.73 -6.42
C GLY A 64 1.34 -9.27 -6.51
N ALA A 65 0.86 -9.97 -5.49
CA ALA A 65 0.63 -11.41 -5.56
C ALA A 65 -0.54 -11.79 -6.49
N ASN A 66 -1.40 -10.83 -6.84
CA ASN A 66 -2.60 -11.03 -7.66
C ASN A 66 -2.52 -10.41 -9.06
N THR A 67 -1.40 -9.74 -9.39
CA THR A 67 -1.11 -9.15 -10.70
C THR A 67 0.22 -9.66 -11.22
N SER A 68 0.56 -9.41 -12.48
CA SER A 68 1.77 -10.00 -13.09
C SER A 68 2.61 -9.03 -13.93
N ARG A 69 2.04 -7.91 -14.35
CA ARG A 69 2.62 -6.94 -15.30
C ARG A 69 2.71 -5.54 -14.72
N ILE A 70 1.76 -5.15 -13.86
CA ILE A 70 1.70 -3.78 -13.34
C ILE A 70 2.76 -3.50 -12.28
N HIS A 71 3.34 -2.30 -12.30
CA HIS A 71 4.32 -1.87 -11.30
C HIS A 71 3.66 -1.13 -10.12
N PHE A 72 4.31 -1.12 -8.96
CA PHE A 72 3.80 -0.45 -7.77
C PHE A 72 4.70 0.70 -7.33
N LEU A 73 4.08 1.79 -6.88
CA LEU A 73 4.70 2.92 -6.21
C LEU A 73 4.18 2.95 -4.78
N LEU A 74 5.05 2.67 -3.80
CA LEU A 74 4.68 2.67 -2.39
C LEU A 74 5.13 3.99 -1.76
N ALA A 75 4.17 4.77 -1.23
CA ALA A 75 4.43 6.06 -0.61
C ALA A 75 5.02 5.90 0.81
N HIS A 76 6.24 5.39 0.92
CA HIS A 76 6.86 5.12 2.22
C HIS A 76 7.17 6.43 2.96
N ARG A 77 6.69 6.57 4.20
CA ARG A 77 7.10 7.62 5.13
C ARG A 77 8.05 7.03 6.18
N PRO A 78 9.37 7.07 5.98
CA PRO A 78 10.31 6.51 6.95
C PRO A 78 10.27 7.33 8.25
N ARG A 79 9.60 6.79 9.26
CA ARG A 79 9.83 7.18 10.65
C ARG A 79 10.91 6.27 11.20
N VAL A 80 11.87 6.83 11.93
CA VAL A 80 12.86 6.07 12.68
C VAL A 80 12.13 5.12 13.63
N CYS A 81 12.20 3.81 13.36
CA CYS A 81 11.95 2.81 14.39
C CYS A 81 13.14 2.89 15.35
N CYS A 82 12.97 3.60 16.45
CA CYS A 82 13.98 3.66 17.49
C CYS A 82 14.20 2.23 18.03
N PRO A 83 15.43 1.69 18.04
CA PRO A 83 15.69 0.41 18.68
C PRO A 83 15.37 0.50 20.18
N ASP A 84 14.81 -0.59 20.73
CA ASP A 84 14.47 -0.70 22.16
C ASP A 84 15.67 -0.28 23.04
N PRO A 85 15.52 0.69 23.97
CA PRO A 85 16.65 1.19 24.75
C PRO A 85 17.24 0.18 25.74
N ARG A 86 16.65 -1.02 25.91
CA ARG A 86 17.13 -2.01 26.90
C ARG A 86 18.36 -2.82 26.47
N GLY A 87 18.92 -2.58 25.29
CA GLY A 87 20.18 -3.20 24.86
C GLY A 87 21.46 -2.45 25.27
N ALA A 88 21.36 -1.22 25.78
CA ALA A 88 22.51 -0.35 26.01
C ALA A 88 23.03 -0.33 27.47
N GLN A 89 22.70 -1.35 28.28
CA GLN A 89 23.29 -1.52 29.61
C GLN A 89 24.06 -2.83 29.68
N THR A 90 25.24 -2.85 29.06
CA THR A 90 26.31 -3.76 29.45
C THR A 90 27.64 -3.08 29.17
N GLY A 91 28.40 -2.84 30.24
CA GLY A 91 29.81 -2.49 30.19
C GLY A 91 30.10 -1.02 30.44
N ASP A 92 30.34 -0.67 31.70
CA ASP A 92 31.74 -0.41 32.13
C ASP A 92 31.84 -0.54 33.69
N PRO A 93 33.06 -0.65 34.26
CA PRO A 93 33.43 -1.60 35.31
C PRO A 93 33.05 -1.24 36.76
#